data_AF-A0A8T4AHI9-F1
#
_entry.id   AF-A0A8T4AHI9-F1
#
_cell.length_a   1.000
_cell.length_b   1.000
_cell.length_c   1.000
_cell.angle_alpha   90.00
_cell.angle_beta   90.00
_cell.angle_gamma   90.00
#
_symmetry.space_group_name_H-M   'P 1'
#
loop_
_entity.id
_entity.type
_entity.pdbx_description
1 polymer ?
#
loop_
_entity_poly.entity_id
_entity_poly.type
_entity_poly.pdbx_seq_one_letter_code
_entity_poly.pdbx_strand_id
1 'polypeptide(L)' 'MKAVELFVQCLENEGVEFIFGIPGEENLDLMDALLESSIKFV' A
#
# COMPACT_ATOMS: atom_id res chain seq x y z
N MET A 1 0.39 9.74 11.65
CA MET A 1 1.06 9.09 10.52
C MET A 1 1.42 7.68 10.94
N LYS A 2 0.73 6.66 10.43
CA LYS A 2 1.07 5.25 10.66
C LYS A 2 2.31 4.87 9.82
N ALA A 3 3.06 3.86 10.24
CA ALA A 3 4.24 3.40 9.49
C ALA A 3 3.88 2.96 8.04
N VAL A 4 2.70 2.35 7.86
CA VAL A 4 2.20 1.91 6.55
C VAL A 4 1.92 3.07 5.60
N GLU A 5 1.48 4.23 6.08
CA GLU A 5 1.23 5.41 5.25
C GLU A 5 2.55 5.93 4.65
N LEU A 6 3.61 6.01 5.47
CA LEU A 6 4.94 6.39 4.99
C LEU A 6 5.51 5.35 4.01
N PHE A 7 5.25 4.06 4.27
CA PHE A 7 5.67 2.99 3.37
C PHE A 7 5.02 3.14 1.98
N VAL A 8 3.70 3.34 1.92
CA VAL A 8 2.97 3.56 0.66
C VAL A 8 3.46 4.83 -0.04
N GLN A 9 3.64 5.93 0.69
CA GLN A 9 4.16 7.18 0.11
C GLN A 9 5.55 7.01 -0.52
N CYS A 10 6.43 6.23 0.10
CA CYS A 10 7.73 5.91 -0.50
C CYS A 10 7.57 5.13 -1.80
N LEU A 11 6.65 4.16 -1.87
CA LEU A 11 6.39 3.41 -3.10
C LEU A 11 5.83 4.30 -4.22
N GLU A 12 4.93 5.22 -3.89
CA GLU A 12 4.43 6.22 -4.85
C GLU A 12 5.56 7.10 -5.39
N ASN A 13 6.49 7.55 -4.53
CA ASN A 13 7.65 8.34 -4.94
C ASN A 13 8.62 7.58 -5.85
N GLU A 14 8.71 6.26 -5.71
CA GLU A 14 9.47 5.38 -6.60
C GLU A 14 8.71 5.06 -7.90
N GLY A 15 7.48 5.58 -8.07
CA GLY A 15 6.67 5.38 -9.27
C GLY A 15 6.03 3.99 -9.35
N VAL A 16 5.79 3.33 -8.22
CA VAL A 16 5.12 2.03 -8.19
C VAL A 16 3.64 2.20 -8.52
N GLU A 17 3.19 1.56 -9.59
CA GLU A 17 1.78 1.63 -10.03
C GLU A 17 0.95 0.40 -9.62
N PHE A 18 1.60 -0.74 -9.37
CA PHE A 18 0.93 -2.01 -9.07
C PHE A 18 1.62 -2.79 -7.95
N ILE A 19 0.82 -3.39 -7.07
CA ILE A 19 1.29 -4.34 -6.05
C ILE A 19 0.48 -5.62 -6.18
N PHE A 20 1.15 -6.77 -6.14
CA PHE A 20 0.53 -8.08 -6.21
C PHE A 20 0.64 -8.77 -4.85
N GLY A 21 -0.44 -9.38 -4.38
CA GLY A 21 -0.40 -10.07 -3.09
C GLY A 21 -1.65 -10.86 -2.77
N ILE A 22 -1.61 -11.51 -1.61
CA ILE A 22 -2.78 -12.18 -1.03
C ILE A 22 -3.14 -11.43 0.26
N PRO A 23 -4.36 -10.86 0.37
CA PRO A 23 -4.81 -10.20 1.58
C PRO A 23 -4.89 -11.17 2.76
N GLY A 24 -4.58 -10.68 3.96
CA GLY A 24 -4.68 -11.43 5.21
C GLY A 24 -4.68 -10.49 6.42
N GLU A 25 -5.02 -11.02 7.60
CA GLU A 25 -5.13 -10.22 8.84
C GLU A 25 -3.86 -9.38 9.13
N GLU A 26 -2.70 -9.98 8.91
CA GLU A 26 -1.39 -9.36 9.15
C GLU A 26 -1.08 -8.15 8.24
N ASN A 27 -1.75 -8.02 7.08
CA ASN A 27 -1.52 -6.91 6.14
C ASN A 27 -2.72 -5.97 5.99
N LEU A 28 -3.73 -6.07 6.87
CA LEU A 28 -4.92 -5.22 6.80
C LEU A 28 -4.60 -3.72 6.83
N ASP A 29 -3.71 -3.27 7.72
CA ASP A 29 -3.29 -1.87 7.77
C ASP A 29 -2.65 -1.39 6.45
N LEU A 30 -1.94 -2.27 5.74
CA LEU A 30 -1.38 -1.96 4.42
C LEU A 30 -2.46 -1.93 3.35
N MET A 31 -3.42 -2.87 3.39
CA MET A 31 -4.55 -2.89 2.47
C MET A 31 -5.37 -1.61 2.59
N ASP A 32 -5.64 -1.16 3.82
CA ASP A 32 -6.34 0.10 4.08
C ASP A 32 -5.57 1.30 3.53
N ALA A 33 -4.24 1.36 3.75
CA ALA A 33 -3.41 2.43 3.21
C ALA A 33 -3.36 2.43 1.67
N LEU A 34 -3.37 1.25 1.04
CA LEU A 34 -3.39 1.13 -0.42
C LEU A 34 -4.72 1.57 -1.04
N LEU A 35 -5.85 1.40 -0.33
CA LEU A 35 -7.16 1.86 -0.79
C LEU A 35 -7.24 3.38 -0.95
N GLU A 36 -6.45 4.14 -0.20
CA GLU A 36 -6.36 5.60 -0.29
C GLU A 36 -5.25 6.08 -1.26
N SER A 37 -4.46 5.14 -1.79
CA SER A 37 -3.31 5.44 -2.66
C SER A 37 -3.65 5.42 -4.15
N SER A 38 -2.72 5.92 -4.96
CA SER A 38 -2.77 5.78 -6.42
C SER A 38 -2.33 4.38 -6.92
N ILE A 39 -1.74 3.57 -6.05
CA ILE A 39 -1.20 2.25 -6.37
C ILE A 39 -2.33 1.23 -6.45
N LYS A 40 -2.37 0.45 -7.54
CA LYS A 40 -3.38 -0.59 -7.71
C LYS A 40 -2.92 -1.93 -7.13
N PHE A 41 -3.66 -2.44 -6.15
CA PHE A 41 -3.50 -3.82 -5.69
C PHE A 41 -4.14 -4.81 -6.69
N VAL A 42 -3.44 -5.90 -7.01
CA VAL A 42 -3.83 -6.94 -7.98
C VAL A 42 -3.80 -8.32 -7.34
#